data_AF-A0A1Y1VNC7-F1
#
_entry.id   AF-A0A1Y1VNC7-F1
#
_cell.length_a   1.000
_cell.length_b   1.000
_cell.length_c   1.000
_cell.angle_alpha   90.00
_cell.angle_beta   90.00
_cell.angle_gamma   90.00
#
_symmetry.space_group_name_H-M   'P 1'
#
loop_
_entity.id
_entity.type
_entity.pdbx_description
1 polymer ?
#
loop_
_entity_poly.entity_id
_entity_poly.type
_entity_poly.pdbx_seq_one_letter_code
_entity_poly.pdbx_strand_id
1 'polypeptide(L)'
;MKHVFSSVYSKYADKIKSITEAKDKERETEFEIQESLGIERIDSTNYQKLYNGTWLVQIYSPWCPYSLHFQKTWKDVVKDVKKINELLLSGKMSLDENEKKSSESTDNSIVEKDKKEEELKIKKRLIIKDLKFAQINAYESVDVSALLEVKEFPTIKVLHKGNAVTYTNSTSYKKLVKFAVEDWMNQEWYNRLPKSPSKLYQTQLKISLTLNKILV
;
A
#
# COMPACT_ATOMS: atom_id res chain seq x y z
N MET A 1 -4.15 49.35 22.09
CA MET A 1 -4.12 48.54 20.83
C MET A 1 -3.41 47.18 20.97
N LYS A 2 -2.23 47.06 21.60
CA LYS A 2 -1.52 45.76 21.73
C LYS A 2 -2.31 44.63 22.44
N HIS A 3 -3.12 44.98 23.45
CA HIS A 3 -3.92 44.00 24.21
C HIS A 3 -5.08 43.36 23.42
N VAL A 4 -5.73 44.11 22.53
CA VAL A 4 -6.90 43.62 21.75
C VAL A 4 -6.44 42.64 20.66
N PHE A 5 -5.31 42.93 20.01
CA PHE A 5 -4.68 41.99 19.09
C PHE A 5 -4.32 40.67 19.79
N SER A 6 -3.77 40.70 21.01
CA SER A 6 -3.42 39.48 21.74
C SER A 6 -4.62 38.56 22.05
N SER A 7 -5.78 39.11 22.41
CA SER A 7 -6.95 38.30 22.78
C SER A 7 -7.71 37.74 21.57
N VAL A 8 -7.69 38.46 20.44
CA VAL A 8 -8.25 37.96 19.17
C VAL A 8 -7.38 36.82 18.65
N TYR A 9 -6.04 36.97 18.69
CA TYR A 9 -5.12 35.92 18.30
C TYR A 9 -5.19 34.70 19.22
N SER A 10 -5.33 34.88 20.54
CA SER A 10 -5.47 33.74 21.46
C SER A 10 -6.76 32.97 21.19
N LYS A 11 -7.91 33.65 21.01
CA LYS A 11 -9.18 33.01 20.64
C LYS A 11 -9.11 32.27 19.31
N TYR A 12 -8.41 32.85 18.32
CA TYR A 12 -8.19 32.18 17.04
C TYR A 12 -7.30 30.94 17.21
N ALA A 13 -6.22 31.03 17.97
CA ALA A 13 -5.34 29.90 18.27
C ALA A 13 -6.09 28.76 18.98
N ASP A 14 -6.93 29.08 19.98
CA ASP A 14 -7.78 28.12 20.68
C ASP A 14 -8.78 27.43 19.73
N LYS A 15 -9.35 28.20 18.79
CA LYS A 15 -10.22 27.65 17.74
C LYS A 15 -9.46 26.72 16.79
N ILE A 16 -8.26 27.08 16.36
CA ILE A 16 -7.44 26.21 15.51
C ILE A 16 -7.04 24.95 16.26
N LYS A 17 -6.68 25.06 17.54
CA LYS A 17 -6.35 23.93 18.39
C LYS A 17 -7.51 22.94 18.52
N SER A 18 -8.71 23.42 18.82
CA SER A 18 -9.89 22.56 18.95
C SER A 18 -10.29 21.89 17.62
N ILE A 19 -10.14 22.58 16.48
CA ILE A 19 -10.34 21.99 15.15
C ILE A 19 -9.31 20.88 14.88
N THR A 20 -8.04 21.11 15.23
CA THR A 20 -6.97 20.11 15.06
C THR A 20 -7.23 18.89 15.93
N GLU A 21 -7.56 19.07 17.21
CA GLU A 21 -7.90 17.96 18.12
C GLU A 21 -9.08 17.13 17.62
N ALA A 22 -10.13 17.77 17.10
CA ALA A 22 -11.27 17.08 16.51
C ALA A 22 -10.88 16.25 15.28
N LYS A 23 -10.08 16.83 14.38
CA LYS A 23 -9.57 16.12 13.19
C LYS A 23 -8.66 14.95 13.57
N ASP A 24 -7.85 15.10 14.60
CA ASP A 24 -6.95 14.05 15.08
C ASP A 24 -7.74 12.87 15.61
N LYS A 25 -8.81 13.14 16.38
CA LYS A 25 -9.73 12.11 16.86
C LYS A 25 -10.46 11.37 15.73
N GLU A 26 -10.91 12.09 14.71
CA GLU A 26 -11.52 11.48 13.51
C GLU A 26 -10.51 10.57 12.77
N ARG A 27 -9.24 11.00 12.68
CA ARG A 27 -8.17 10.21 12.05
C ARG A 27 -7.88 8.92 12.83
N GLU A 28 -7.79 9.01 14.15
CA GLU A 28 -7.56 7.83 14.99
C GLU A 28 -8.69 6.80 14.83
N THR A 29 -9.93 7.28 14.85
CA THR A 29 -11.12 6.43 14.59
C THR A 29 -11.05 5.75 13.22
N GLU A 30 -10.59 6.46 12.18
CA GLU A 30 -10.42 5.87 10.84
C GLU A 30 -9.32 4.78 10.84
N PHE A 31 -8.21 4.98 11.54
CA PHE A 31 -7.16 3.96 11.67
C PHE A 31 -7.64 2.72 12.44
N GLU A 32 -8.40 2.89 13.52
CA GLU A 32 -9.02 1.78 14.25
C GLU A 32 -9.97 0.97 13.34
N ILE A 33 -10.77 1.65 12.51
CA ILE A 33 -11.63 0.99 11.52
C ILE A 33 -10.78 0.20 10.51
N GLN A 34 -9.67 0.78 10.02
CA GLN A 34 -8.78 0.10 9.09
C GLN A 34 -8.15 -1.16 9.71
N GLU A 35 -7.71 -1.09 10.96
CA GLU A 35 -7.20 -2.25 11.70
C GLU A 35 -8.27 -3.34 11.87
N SER A 36 -9.51 -2.95 12.17
CA SER A 36 -10.64 -3.90 12.25
C SER A 36 -10.95 -4.59 10.91
N LEU A 37 -10.62 -3.94 9.78
CA LEU A 37 -10.71 -4.50 8.45
C LEU A 37 -9.51 -5.39 8.10
N GLY A 38 -8.60 -5.65 9.03
CA GLY A 38 -7.41 -6.47 8.80
C GLY A 38 -6.34 -5.76 7.95
N ILE A 39 -6.29 -4.43 8.00
CA ILE A 39 -5.15 -3.65 7.48
C ILE A 39 -4.11 -3.59 8.59
N GLU A 40 -2.97 -4.24 8.38
CA GLU A 40 -1.94 -4.35 9.40
C GLU A 40 -1.03 -3.11 9.42
N ARG A 41 -0.73 -2.60 10.61
CA ARG A 41 0.30 -1.57 10.78
C ARG A 41 1.69 -2.18 10.68
N ILE A 42 2.45 -1.76 9.68
CA ILE A 42 3.83 -2.17 9.48
C ILE A 42 4.79 -1.06 9.90
N ASP A 43 5.80 -1.44 10.69
CA ASP A 43 6.80 -0.55 11.26
C ASP A 43 8.21 -1.21 11.25
N SER A 44 9.18 -0.51 11.83
CA SER A 44 10.57 -0.95 11.96
C SER A 44 10.74 -2.30 12.68
N THR A 45 9.77 -2.73 13.49
CA THR A 45 9.83 -3.97 14.30
C THR A 45 9.28 -5.18 13.57
N ASN A 46 8.36 -4.99 12.62
CA ASN A 46 7.62 -6.08 11.99
C ASN A 46 7.68 -6.09 10.45
N TYR A 47 8.40 -5.16 9.82
CA TYR A 47 8.53 -5.07 8.35
C TYR A 47 9.02 -6.36 7.67
N GLN A 48 9.67 -7.26 8.42
CA GLN A 48 10.09 -8.57 7.92
C GLN A 48 8.92 -9.39 7.37
N LYS A 49 7.68 -9.13 7.81
CA LYS A 49 6.46 -9.74 7.27
C LYS A 49 6.30 -9.50 5.77
N LEU A 50 6.77 -8.35 5.26
CA LEU A 50 6.68 -7.97 3.85
C LEU A 50 7.52 -8.84 2.91
N TYR A 51 8.49 -9.58 3.43
CA TYR A 51 9.31 -10.50 2.63
C TYR A 51 8.54 -11.75 2.20
N ASN A 52 7.46 -12.08 2.93
CA ASN A 52 6.73 -13.33 2.75
C ASN A 52 5.28 -13.04 2.35
N GLY A 53 4.78 -13.79 1.37
CA GLY A 53 3.41 -13.63 0.88
C GLY A 53 3.23 -12.45 -0.07
N THR A 54 1.97 -12.00 -0.20
CA THR A 54 1.58 -10.89 -1.07
C THR A 54 0.92 -9.80 -0.23
N TRP A 55 1.40 -8.57 -0.33
CA TRP A 55 0.93 -7.43 0.45
C TRP A 55 0.57 -6.27 -0.45
N LEU A 56 -0.63 -5.73 -0.29
CA LEU A 56 -1.00 -4.41 -0.78
C LEU A 56 -0.75 -3.40 0.34
N VAL A 57 0.17 -2.46 0.10
CA VAL A 57 0.70 -1.57 1.15
C VAL A 57 0.50 -0.11 0.79
N GLN A 58 -0.10 0.65 1.70
CA GLN A 58 -0.09 2.11 1.67
C GLN A 58 1.01 2.65 2.57
N ILE A 59 1.89 3.48 2.00
CA ILE A 59 2.83 4.29 2.78
C ILE A 59 2.31 5.73 2.78
N TYR A 60 2.13 6.29 3.98
CA TYR A 60 1.56 7.62 4.17
C TYR A 60 2.40 8.47 5.12
N SER A 61 2.18 9.79 5.09
CA SER A 61 2.75 10.72 6.07
C SER A 61 1.64 11.44 6.84
N PRO A 62 1.71 11.55 8.18
CA PRO A 62 0.69 12.20 9.00
C PRO A 62 0.64 13.72 8.82
N TRP A 63 1.67 14.28 8.18
CA TRP A 63 1.82 15.72 7.90
C TRP A 63 1.44 16.08 6.46
N CYS A 64 1.13 15.10 5.61
CA CYS A 64 0.78 15.31 4.21
C CYS A 64 -0.75 15.37 4.04
N PRO A 65 -1.35 16.51 3.64
CA PRO A 65 -2.80 16.62 3.47
C PRO A 65 -3.38 15.59 2.50
N TYR A 66 -2.69 15.31 1.39
CA TYR A 66 -3.11 14.30 0.41
C TYR A 66 -3.15 12.89 1.02
N SER A 67 -2.17 12.54 1.85
CA SER A 67 -2.15 11.26 2.57
C SER A 67 -3.32 11.12 3.52
N LEU A 68 -3.67 12.19 4.25
CA LEU A 68 -4.78 12.17 5.21
C LEU A 68 -6.14 12.03 4.52
N HIS A 69 -6.34 12.76 3.41
CA HIS A 69 -7.55 12.61 2.61
C HIS A 69 -7.69 11.20 2.03
N PHE A 70 -6.57 10.61 1.59
CA PHE A 70 -6.57 9.28 1.00
C PHE A 70 -6.85 8.15 2.00
N GLN A 71 -6.73 8.36 3.32
CA GLN A 71 -7.04 7.34 4.32
C GLN A 71 -8.46 6.77 4.19
N LYS A 72 -9.44 7.65 3.90
CA LYS A 72 -10.83 7.23 3.66
C LYS A 72 -10.94 6.35 2.42
N THR A 73 -10.26 6.75 1.35
CA THR A 73 -10.22 6.00 0.09
C THR A 73 -9.50 4.66 0.25
N TRP A 74 -8.45 4.60 1.07
CA TRP A 74 -7.71 3.37 1.29
C TRP A 74 -8.57 2.25 1.87
N LYS A 75 -9.38 2.60 2.89
CA LYS A 75 -10.38 1.69 3.45
C LYS A 75 -11.30 1.11 2.38
N ASP A 76 -11.81 1.96 1.50
CA ASP A 76 -12.75 1.54 0.46
C ASP A 76 -12.07 0.67 -0.61
N VAL A 77 -10.84 1.00 -1.00
CA VAL A 77 -10.01 0.18 -1.89
C VAL A 77 -9.82 -1.22 -1.31
N VAL A 78 -9.46 -1.33 -0.02
CA VAL A 78 -9.26 -2.63 0.62
C VAL A 78 -10.55 -3.46 0.63
N LYS A 79 -11.70 -2.84 0.93
CA LYS A 79 -13.00 -3.52 0.89
C LYS A 79 -13.33 -4.03 -0.51
N ASP A 80 -13.15 -3.20 -1.53
CA ASP A 80 -13.45 -3.57 -2.91
C ASP A 80 -12.51 -4.66 -3.42
N VAL A 81 -11.21 -4.58 -3.11
CA VAL A 81 -10.25 -5.63 -3.46
C VAL A 81 -10.62 -6.95 -2.78
N LYS A 82 -10.98 -6.95 -1.49
CA LYS A 82 -11.44 -8.16 -0.80
C LYS A 82 -12.68 -8.76 -1.46
N LYS A 83 -13.69 -7.93 -1.74
CA LYS A 83 -14.92 -8.36 -2.41
C LYS A 83 -14.64 -8.93 -3.80
N ILE A 84 -13.79 -8.26 -4.58
CA ILE A 84 -13.37 -8.74 -5.91
C ILE A 84 -12.66 -10.09 -5.78
N ASN A 85 -11.74 -10.23 -4.82
CA ASN A 85 -11.03 -11.48 -4.58
C ASN A 85 -12.00 -12.62 -4.21
N GLU A 86 -13.01 -12.37 -3.38
CA GLU A 86 -14.06 -13.34 -3.05
C GLU A 86 -14.89 -13.75 -4.28
N LEU A 87 -15.24 -12.80 -5.15
CA LEU A 87 -15.96 -13.06 -6.39
C LEU A 87 -15.13 -13.89 -7.38
N LEU A 88 -13.82 -13.59 -7.50
CA LEU A 88 -12.88 -14.35 -8.33
C LEU A 88 -12.69 -15.78 -7.80
N LEU A 89 -12.58 -15.95 -6.48
CA LEU A 89 -12.42 -17.26 -5.85
C LEU A 89 -13.70 -18.11 -5.91
N SER A 90 -14.87 -17.48 -5.85
CA SER A 90 -16.16 -18.17 -6.01
C SER A 90 -16.56 -18.44 -7.47
N GLY A 91 -15.73 -18.02 -8.44
CA GLY A 91 -15.99 -18.20 -9.86
C GLY A 91 -17.13 -17.33 -10.42
N LYS A 92 -17.64 -16.38 -9.63
CA LYS A 92 -18.69 -15.44 -10.05
C LYS A 92 -18.19 -14.32 -10.96
N MET A 93 -16.86 -14.18 -11.06
CA MET A 93 -16.19 -13.19 -11.88
C MET A 93 -14.94 -13.81 -12.52
N SER A 94 -14.66 -13.46 -13.77
CA SER A 94 -13.45 -13.83 -14.49
C SER A 94 -12.57 -12.59 -14.69
N LEU A 95 -11.25 -12.78 -14.65
CA LEU A 95 -10.28 -11.71 -14.99
C LEU A 95 -10.24 -11.42 -16.50
N ASP A 96 -10.76 -12.35 -17.31
CA ASP A 96 -10.62 -12.36 -18.77
C ASP A 96 -11.84 -11.73 -19.45
N GLU A 97 -12.07 -10.43 -19.28
CA GLU A 97 -13.07 -9.68 -20.07
C GLU A 97 -12.49 -8.92 -21.26
N ASN A 98 -11.22 -9.12 -21.62
CA ASN A 98 -10.68 -8.57 -22.87
C ASN A 98 -9.79 -9.55 -23.63
N GLU A 99 -10.03 -9.59 -24.93
CA GLU A 99 -9.35 -10.33 -26.00
C GLU A 99 -9.78 -11.80 -26.23
N LYS A 100 -11.03 -11.98 -26.67
CA LYS A 100 -11.31 -13.02 -27.68
C LYS A 100 -11.06 -12.45 -29.08
N LYS A 101 -9.90 -12.77 -29.67
CA LYS A 101 -9.79 -13.00 -31.12
C LYS A 101 -9.09 -14.34 -31.31
N SER A 102 -9.92 -15.37 -31.40
CA SER A 102 -9.54 -16.72 -31.78
C SER A 102 -9.23 -16.77 -33.27
N SER A 103 -8.03 -17.21 -33.64
CA SER A 103 -7.78 -17.91 -34.89
C SER A 103 -7.39 -19.35 -34.56
N GLU A 104 -8.24 -20.29 -34.96
CA GLU A 104 -8.07 -21.74 -34.82
C GLU A 104 -6.87 -22.24 -35.62
N SER A 105 -6.04 -23.09 -34.99
CA SER A 105 -5.30 -24.14 -35.69
C SER A 105 -4.88 -25.21 -34.67
N THR A 106 -5.28 -26.46 -34.92
CA THR A 106 -5.08 -27.62 -34.06
C THR A 106 -3.66 -28.13 -34.20
N ASP A 107 -2.86 -28.03 -33.14
CA ASP A 107 -1.48 -28.50 -33.08
C ASP A 107 -1.18 -29.05 -31.68
N ASN A 108 -0.29 -30.04 -31.56
CA ASN A 108 0.07 -30.66 -30.27
C ASN A 108 0.75 -29.67 -29.30
N SER A 109 1.09 -28.46 -29.78
CA SER A 109 1.49 -27.29 -28.98
C SER A 109 0.35 -26.69 -28.14
N ILE A 110 -0.91 -27.06 -28.38
CA ILE A 110 -2.09 -26.61 -27.63
C ILE A 110 -2.13 -27.24 -26.23
N VAL A 111 -1.80 -28.53 -26.10
CA VAL A 111 -1.90 -29.25 -24.82
C VAL A 111 -0.90 -28.73 -23.78
N GLU A 112 0.29 -28.31 -24.21
CA GLU A 112 1.27 -27.67 -23.31
C GLU A 112 0.92 -26.22 -22.97
N LYS A 113 0.27 -25.49 -23.89
CA LYS A 113 -0.22 -24.13 -23.64
C LYS A 113 -1.38 -24.14 -22.64
N ASP A 114 -2.32 -25.05 -22.80
CA ASP A 114 -3.49 -25.18 -21.92
C ASP A 114 -3.06 -25.54 -20.48
N LYS A 115 -2.10 -26.47 -20.32
CA LYS A 115 -1.54 -26.81 -18.99
C LYS A 115 -0.83 -25.62 -18.33
N LYS A 116 -0.02 -24.87 -19.07
CA LYS A 116 0.67 -23.67 -18.54
C LYS A 116 -0.32 -22.57 -18.16
N GLU A 117 -1.41 -22.43 -18.91
CA GLU A 117 -2.46 -21.46 -18.63
C GLU A 117 -3.25 -21.83 -17.36
N GLU A 118 -3.59 -23.10 -17.18
CA GLU A 118 -4.23 -23.59 -15.96
C GLU A 118 -3.33 -23.44 -14.73
N GLU A 119 -2.04 -23.77 -14.84
CA GLU A 119 -1.07 -23.55 -13.77
C GLU A 119 -0.95 -22.07 -13.39
N LEU A 120 -0.94 -21.17 -14.38
CA LEU A 120 -0.92 -19.73 -14.14
C LEU A 120 -2.21 -19.26 -13.45
N LYS A 121 -3.37 -19.75 -13.88
CA LYS A 121 -4.67 -19.46 -13.25
C LYS A 121 -4.70 -19.91 -11.79
N ILE A 122 -4.18 -21.10 -11.49
CA ILE A 122 -4.06 -21.62 -10.12
C ILE A 122 -3.12 -20.73 -9.29
N LYS A 123 -1.95 -20.39 -9.82
CA LYS A 123 -0.98 -19.52 -9.13
C LYS A 123 -1.56 -18.14 -8.84
N LYS A 124 -2.28 -17.53 -9.79
CA LYS A 124 -2.99 -16.26 -9.58
C LYS A 124 -4.04 -16.38 -8.48
N ARG A 125 -4.87 -17.44 -8.49
CA ARG A 125 -5.87 -17.69 -7.43
C ARG A 125 -5.25 -17.83 -6.05
N LEU A 126 -4.13 -18.55 -5.92
CA LEU A 126 -3.39 -18.70 -4.66
C LEU A 126 -2.86 -17.35 -4.17
N ILE A 127 -2.28 -16.54 -5.06
CA ILE A 127 -1.78 -15.20 -4.75
C ILE A 127 -2.92 -14.28 -4.25
N ILE A 128 -4.07 -14.32 -4.93
CA ILE A 128 -5.26 -13.52 -4.61
C ILE A 128 -5.83 -13.92 -3.24
N LYS A 129 -5.86 -15.23 -2.95
CA LYS A 129 -6.34 -15.76 -1.67
C LYS A 129 -5.49 -15.30 -0.48
N ASP A 130 -4.17 -15.24 -0.67
CA ASP A 130 -3.22 -14.89 0.38
C ASP A 130 -2.85 -13.38 0.39
N LEU A 131 -3.61 -12.54 -0.32
CA LEU A 131 -3.37 -11.10 -0.36
C LEU A 131 -3.69 -10.46 0.99
N LYS A 132 -2.68 -9.84 1.59
CA LYS A 132 -2.76 -9.09 2.84
C LYS A 132 -2.72 -7.59 2.58
N PHE A 133 -3.16 -6.81 3.56
CA PHE A 133 -3.24 -5.37 3.47
C PHE A 133 -2.44 -4.75 4.60
N ALA A 134 -1.69 -3.70 4.30
CA ALA A 134 -0.91 -3.01 5.31
C ALA A 134 -0.87 -1.49 5.09
N GLN A 135 -0.57 -0.79 6.18
CA GLN A 135 -0.29 0.64 6.19
C GLN A 135 1.03 0.91 6.92
N ILE A 136 1.78 1.90 6.44
CA ILE A 136 3.06 2.31 7.01
C ILE A 136 3.03 3.82 7.22
N ASN A 137 3.25 4.25 8.46
CA ASN A 137 3.52 5.64 8.78
C ASN A 137 5.00 5.94 8.50
N ALA A 138 5.26 6.70 7.43
CA ALA A 138 6.61 7.01 7.01
C ALA A 138 7.37 7.95 7.96
N TYR A 139 6.65 8.74 8.76
CA TYR A 139 7.27 9.61 9.75
C TYR A 139 7.83 8.82 10.93
N GLU A 140 7.13 7.76 11.34
CA GLU A 140 7.57 6.88 12.43
C GLU A 140 8.58 5.84 11.95
N SER A 141 8.38 5.30 10.74
CA SER A 141 9.17 4.21 10.16
C SER A 141 9.96 4.68 8.94
N VAL A 142 10.91 5.58 9.19
CA VAL A 142 11.77 6.18 8.15
C VAL A 142 12.69 5.13 7.51
N ASP A 143 13.16 4.16 8.28
CA ASP A 143 13.95 3.02 7.80
C ASP A 143 13.18 2.15 6.80
N VAL A 144 11.93 1.81 7.12
CA VAL A 144 11.06 1.03 6.25
C VAL A 144 10.74 1.82 4.98
N SER A 145 10.55 3.13 5.09
CA SER A 145 10.31 4.02 3.95
C SER A 145 11.52 4.11 3.02
N ALA A 146 12.72 4.19 3.58
CA ALA A 146 13.97 4.13 2.83
C ALA A 146 14.15 2.77 2.13
N LEU A 147 13.89 1.68 2.87
CA LEU A 147 13.95 0.31 2.35
C LEU A 147 13.00 0.09 1.15
N LEU A 148 11.82 0.70 1.22
CA LEU A 148 10.80 0.62 0.15
C LEU A 148 11.00 1.67 -0.96
N GLU A 149 12.05 2.49 -0.87
CA GLU A 149 12.36 3.60 -1.81
C GLU A 149 11.15 4.52 -2.02
N VAL A 150 10.57 4.98 -0.92
CA VAL A 150 9.42 5.88 -0.95
C VAL A 150 9.88 7.29 -1.31
N LYS A 151 9.37 7.83 -2.42
CA LYS A 151 9.75 9.15 -2.95
C LYS A 151 8.69 10.22 -2.70
N GLU A 152 7.43 9.83 -2.58
CA GLU A 152 6.29 10.74 -2.45
C GLU A 152 5.19 10.12 -1.59
N PHE A 153 4.24 10.93 -1.15
CA PHE A 153 3.14 10.47 -0.30
C PHE A 153 1.76 10.91 -0.84
N PRO A 154 0.73 10.05 -0.73
CA PRO A 154 0.83 8.64 -0.36
C PRO A 154 1.49 7.82 -1.48
N THR A 155 2.20 6.75 -1.12
CA THR A 155 2.73 5.77 -2.08
C THR A 155 2.01 4.44 -1.88
N ILE A 156 1.50 3.84 -2.96
CA ILE A 156 0.92 2.49 -2.91
C ILE A 156 1.88 1.51 -3.59
N LYS A 157 2.13 0.38 -2.94
CA LYS A 157 2.96 -0.71 -3.48
C LYS A 157 2.27 -2.05 -3.31
N VAL A 158 2.52 -2.96 -4.24
CA VAL A 158 2.29 -4.40 -4.04
C VAL A 158 3.63 -5.08 -3.84
N LEU A 159 3.74 -5.86 -2.77
CA LEU A 159 4.90 -6.67 -2.47
C LEU A 159 4.55 -8.14 -2.63
N HIS A 160 5.36 -8.88 -3.39
CA HIS A 160 5.22 -10.33 -3.54
C HIS A 160 6.57 -11.00 -3.34
N LYS A 161 6.71 -11.76 -2.24
CA LYS A 161 7.93 -12.50 -1.88
C LYS A 161 9.18 -11.60 -1.88
N GLY A 162 9.05 -10.41 -1.30
CA GLY A 162 10.11 -9.41 -1.21
C GLY A 162 10.35 -8.55 -2.46
N ASN A 163 9.66 -8.81 -3.58
CA ASN A 163 9.70 -7.92 -4.74
C ASN A 163 8.60 -6.88 -4.62
N ALA A 164 8.89 -5.62 -4.92
CA ALA A 164 7.96 -4.50 -4.80
C ALA A 164 7.67 -3.85 -6.15
N VAL A 165 6.39 -3.63 -6.43
CA VAL A 165 5.87 -2.87 -7.57
C VAL A 165 5.14 -1.65 -7.05
N THR A 166 5.43 -0.48 -7.62
CA THR A 166 4.82 0.79 -7.21
C THR A 166 3.68 1.13 -8.13
N TYR A 167 2.54 1.53 -7.57
CA TYR A 167 1.46 2.10 -8.35
C TYR A 167 1.85 3.49 -8.83
N THR A 168 2.06 3.65 -10.14
CA THR A 168 2.46 4.92 -10.78
C THR A 168 1.34 5.57 -11.58
N ASN A 169 0.22 4.85 -11.77
CA ASN A 169 -0.91 5.35 -12.54
C ASN A 169 -1.66 6.45 -11.78
N SER A 170 -2.45 7.23 -12.51
CA SER A 170 -3.21 8.37 -11.98
C SER A 170 -4.06 8.01 -10.75
N THR A 171 -4.46 9.02 -9.98
CA THR A 171 -5.32 8.94 -8.77
C THR A 171 -6.73 8.34 -8.99
N SER A 172 -6.96 7.68 -10.13
CA SER A 172 -8.20 6.99 -10.44
C SER A 172 -8.40 5.77 -9.54
N TYR A 173 -9.47 5.82 -8.75
CA TYR A 173 -9.92 4.72 -7.91
C TYR A 173 -10.01 3.38 -8.64
N LYS A 174 -10.65 3.35 -9.82
CA LYS A 174 -10.83 2.15 -10.62
C LYS A 174 -9.49 1.53 -11.04
N LYS A 175 -8.52 2.37 -11.45
CA LYS A 175 -7.18 1.89 -11.84
C LYS A 175 -6.39 1.36 -10.65
N LEU A 176 -6.56 1.95 -9.48
CA LEU A 176 -5.92 1.47 -8.26
C LEU A 176 -6.45 0.09 -7.84
N VAL A 177 -7.78 -0.09 -7.85
CA VAL A 177 -8.39 -1.40 -7.57
C VAL A 177 -7.96 -2.44 -8.60
N LYS A 178 -7.99 -2.10 -9.88
CA LYS A 178 -7.49 -2.95 -10.96
C LYS A 178 -6.02 -3.31 -10.76
N PHE A 179 -5.21 -2.32 -10.40
CA PHE A 179 -3.79 -2.53 -10.12
C PHE A 179 -3.60 -3.54 -9.00
N ALA A 180 -4.29 -3.39 -7.88
CA ALA A 180 -4.18 -4.27 -6.72
C ALA A 180 -4.58 -5.73 -7.01
N VAL A 181 -5.51 -5.94 -7.94
CA VAL A 181 -6.03 -7.26 -8.29
C VAL A 181 -5.18 -7.95 -9.36
N GLU A 182 -4.76 -7.23 -10.40
CA GLU A 182 -4.17 -7.85 -11.60
C GLU A 182 -2.97 -7.14 -12.20
N ASP A 183 -2.98 -5.80 -12.36
CA ASP A 183 -1.98 -5.16 -13.22
C ASP A 183 -0.56 -5.32 -12.67
N TRP A 184 -0.38 -5.39 -11.34
CA TRP A 184 0.93 -5.58 -10.72
C TRP A 184 1.61 -6.89 -11.12
N MET A 185 0.83 -7.93 -11.46
CA MET A 185 1.38 -9.25 -11.80
C MET A 185 2.10 -9.25 -13.16
N ASN A 186 1.78 -8.28 -14.02
CA ASN A 186 2.34 -8.15 -15.36
C ASN A 186 3.49 -7.13 -15.42
N GLN A 187 3.80 -6.44 -14.30
CA GLN A 187 4.84 -5.42 -14.27
C GLN A 187 6.21 -6.01 -13.93
N GLU A 188 7.26 -5.42 -14.50
CA GLU A 188 8.62 -5.71 -14.09
C GLU A 188 8.89 -5.16 -12.68
N TRP A 189 9.69 -5.91 -11.91
CA TRP A 189 10.00 -5.58 -10.51
C TRP A 189 11.07 -4.49 -10.44
N TYR A 190 10.71 -3.32 -9.91
CA TYR A 190 11.65 -2.20 -9.80
C TYR A 190 12.52 -2.26 -8.54
N ASN A 191 11.98 -2.77 -7.42
CA ASN A 191 12.71 -2.85 -6.15
C ASN A 191 12.59 -4.26 -5.56
N ARG A 192 13.71 -4.79 -5.05
CA ARG A 192 13.77 -6.07 -4.34
C ARG A 192 14.28 -5.82 -2.94
N LEU A 193 13.46 -6.15 -1.95
CA LEU A 193 13.85 -6.07 -0.56
C LEU A 193 15.11 -6.93 -0.32
N PRO A 194 16.18 -6.37 0.25
CA PRO A 194 17.39 -7.12 0.54
C PRO A 194 17.08 -8.24 1.53
N LYS A 195 17.28 -9.50 1.12
CA LYS A 195 16.97 -10.71 1.93
C LYS A 195 17.63 -10.70 3.32
N SER A 196 18.83 -10.12 3.39
CA SER A 196 19.51 -9.75 4.62
C SER A 196 20.04 -8.33 4.41
N PRO A 197 19.46 -7.30 5.05
CA PRO A 197 20.05 -5.98 4.99
C PRO A 197 21.46 -6.08 5.55
N SER A 198 22.46 -5.72 4.74
CA SER A 198 23.86 -5.89 5.13
C SER A 198 24.13 -5.19 6.46
N LYS A 199 25.05 -5.72 7.27
CA LYS A 199 25.38 -5.10 8.56
C LYS A 199 25.83 -3.65 8.38
N LEU A 200 26.46 -3.34 7.24
CA LEU A 200 26.81 -1.98 6.83
C LEU A 200 25.59 -1.12 6.53
N TYR A 201 24.61 -1.62 5.76
CA TYR A 201 23.35 -0.90 5.51
C TYR A 201 22.60 -0.63 6.81
N GLN A 202 22.49 -1.62 7.70
CA GLN A 202 21.84 -1.45 9.00
C GLN A 202 22.55 -0.40 9.87
N THR A 203 23.89 -0.41 9.88
CA THR A 203 24.69 0.59 10.60
C THR A 203 24.54 1.97 9.97
N GLN A 204 24.61 2.09 8.65
CA GLN A 204 24.41 3.34 7.91
C GLN A 204 23.04 3.95 8.20
N LEU A 205 21.99 3.12 8.18
CA LEU A 205 20.62 3.52 8.48
C LEU A 205 20.47 3.95 9.94
N LYS A 206 21.06 3.21 10.88
CA LYS A 206 21.09 3.63 12.29
C LYS A 206 21.76 4.99 12.45
N ILE A 207 22.94 5.18 11.84
CA ILE A 207 23.66 6.45 11.90
C ILE A 207 22.81 7.59 11.32
N SER A 208 22.21 7.40 10.14
CA SER A 208 21.39 8.45 9.51
C SER A 208 20.16 8.80 10.35
N LEU A 209 19.48 7.82 10.94
CA LEU A 209 18.36 8.05 11.84
C LEU A 209 18.78 8.76 13.13
N THR A 210 19.94 8.40 13.69
CA THR A 210 20.46 9.03 14.91
C THR A 210 20.81 10.49 14.63
N LEU A 211 21.43 10.79 13.48
CA LEU A 211 21.74 12.15 13.05
C LEU A 211 20.47 12.98 12.79
N ASN A 212 19.45 12.38 12.16
CA ASN A 212 18.18 13.08 11.90
C ASN A 212 17.49 13.49 13.22
N LYS A 213 17.49 12.62 14.24
CA LYS A 213 16.95 12.94 15.58
C LYS A 213 17.72 14.03 16.34
N ILE A 214 18.96 14.32 15.95
CA ILE A 214 19.78 15.39 16.55
C ILE A 214 19.57 16.72 15.81
N LEU A 215 19.23 16.65 14.51
CA LEU A 215 19.07 17.81 13.63
C LEU A 215 17.66 18.40 13.60
N VAL A 216 16.66 17.64 14.06
CA VAL A 216 15.24 18.04 14.19
C VAL A 216 14.91 18.22 15.67
#